data_AF-A0A6G4X7D9-F1
#
_entry.id   AF-A0A6G4X7D9-F1
#
_cell.length_a   1.000
_cell.length_b   1.000
_cell.length_c   1.000
_cell.angle_alpha   90.00
_cell.angle_beta   90.00
_cell.angle_gamma   90.00
#
_symmetry.space_group_name_H-M   'P 1'
#
loop_
_entity.id
_entity.type
_entity.pdbx_description
1 polymer ?
#
loop_
_entity_poly.entity_id
_entity_poly.type
_entity_poly.pdbx_seq_one_letter_code
_entity_poly.pdbx_strand_id
1 'polypeptide(L)' 'MTDLPRIISVDDHVIEPAHLFATWLPAKYRDRGPKPLTMGIGELEYVGGRYRITTDPEGPPTDW' A
#
# COMPACT_ATOMS: atom_id res chain seq x y z
N MET A 1 -28.65 -1.14 26.60
CA MET A 1 -27.78 -1.46 25.44
C MET A 1 -27.11 -2.78 25.75
N THR A 2 -27.23 -3.77 24.88
CA THR A 2 -26.52 -5.05 25.03
C THR A 2 -25.07 -4.84 24.64
N ASP A 3 -24.13 -5.37 25.42
CA ASP A 3 -22.71 -5.32 25.08
C ASP A 3 -22.46 -6.15 23.80
N LEU A 4 -21.69 -5.61 22.86
CA LEU A 4 -21.34 -6.33 21.63
C LEU A 4 -20.19 -7.30 21.93
N PRO A 5 -20.24 -8.55 21.44
CA PRO A 5 -19.13 -9.48 21.64
C PRO A 5 -17.87 -8.97 20.94
N ARG A 6 -16.71 -9.16 21.58
CA ARG A 6 -15.42 -8.94 20.93
C ARG A 6 -15.25 -9.92 19.77
N ILE A 7 -14.69 -9.44 18.68
CA ILE A 7 -14.37 -10.23 17.48
C ILE A 7 -12.85 -10.28 17.33
N ILE A 8 -12.33 -11.37 16.76
CA ILE A 8 -10.92 -11.51 16.40
C ILE A 8 -10.80 -11.26 14.89
N SER A 9 -10.02 -10.25 14.50
CA SER A 9 -9.62 -10.06 13.10
C SER A 9 -8.58 -11.11 12.73
N VAL A 10 -8.78 -11.78 11.59
CA VAL A 10 -7.88 -12.84 11.11
C VAL A 10 -6.97 -12.38 9.99
N ASP A 11 -7.09 -11.11 9.54
CA ASP A 11 -6.40 -10.60 8.35
C ASP A 11 -6.18 -9.07 8.40
N ASP A 12 -5.50 -8.61 9.45
CA ASP A 12 -5.09 -7.20 9.55
C ASP A 12 -3.73 -7.01 8.85
N HIS A 13 -3.60 -5.92 8.10
CA HIS A 13 -2.36 -5.50 7.46
C HIS A 13 -1.87 -4.16 8.01
N VAL A 14 -0.57 -3.92 7.91
CA VAL A 14 0.07 -2.66 8.27
C VAL A 14 0.74 -2.04 7.05
N ILE A 15 0.85 -0.71 7.05
CA ILE A 15 1.74 0.01 6.12
C ILE A 15 3.04 0.27 6.85
N GLU A 16 4.16 -0.18 6.27
CA GLU A 16 5.47 -0.04 6.89
C GLU A 16 6.06 1.37 6.73
N PRO A 17 7.02 1.77 7.59
CA PRO A 17 7.78 3.00 7.38
C PRO A 17 8.51 2.98 6.04
N ALA A 18 8.47 4.09 5.30
CA ALA A 18 9.06 4.24 3.97
C ALA A 18 10.55 3.84 3.86
N HIS A 19 11.30 3.91 4.97
CA HIS A 19 12.73 3.59 5.01
C HIS A 19 13.06 2.12 5.36
N LEU A 20 12.05 1.27 5.60
CA LEU A 20 12.24 -0.10 6.09
C LEU A 20 13.24 -0.89 5.22
N PHE A 21 12.96 -0.98 3.92
CA PHE A 21 13.79 -1.77 3.00
C PHE A 21 15.14 -1.10 2.71
N ALA A 22 15.18 0.22 2.62
CA ALA A 22 16.44 0.97 2.44
C ALA A 22 17.41 0.77 3.62
N THR A 23 16.87 0.67 4.84
CA THR A 23 17.65 0.55 6.08
C THR A 23 18.11 -0.90 6.29
N TRP A 24 17.16 -1.84 6.19
CA TRP A 24 17.36 -3.19 6.71
C TRP A 24 17.68 -4.25 5.65
N LEU A 25 17.49 -3.99 4.36
CA LEU A 25 17.96 -4.94 3.34
C LEU A 25 19.49 -4.99 3.30
N PRO A 26 20.07 -6.20 3.13
CA PRO A 26 21.49 -6.34 2.83
C PRO A 26 21.88 -5.49 1.61
N ALA A 27 23.06 -4.88 1.64
CA ALA A 27 23.49 -3.90 0.64
C ALA A 27 23.31 -4.39 -0.81
N LYS A 28 23.62 -5.67 -1.09
CA LYS A 28 23.46 -6.30 -2.41
C LYS A 28 22.01 -6.37 -2.95
N TYR A 29 21.00 -6.10 -2.12
CA TYR A 29 19.59 -6.17 -2.49
C TYR A 29 18.86 -4.83 -2.40
N ARG A 30 19.44 -3.79 -1.81
CA ARG A 30 18.75 -2.51 -1.56
C ARG A 30 18.18 -1.89 -2.82
N ASP A 31 18.92 -1.94 -3.93
CA ASP A 31 18.47 -1.35 -5.19
C ASP A 31 17.29 -2.09 -5.83
N ARG A 32 17.10 -3.37 -5.46
CA ARG A 32 16.04 -4.26 -5.95
C ARG A 32 14.88 -4.42 -4.98
N GLY A 33 14.98 -3.83 -3.78
CA GLY A 33 13.90 -3.85 -2.79
C GLY A 33 12.75 -2.91 -3.16
N PRO A 34 11.60 -3.04 -2.49
CA PRO A 34 10.50 -2.09 -2.64
C PRO A 34 10.98 -0.67 -2.33
N LYS A 35 10.49 0.29 -3.12
CA LYS A 35 10.77 1.72 -2.95
C LYS A 35 9.43 2.45 -2.94
N PRO A 36 9.21 3.36 -1.98
CA PRO A 36 8.01 4.19 -1.98
C PRO A 36 7.98 5.03 -3.26
N LEU A 37 6.83 5.15 -3.87
CA LEU A 37 6.60 6.01 -5.02
C LEU A 37 5.43 6.94 -4.72
N THR A 38 5.65 8.24 -4.69
CA THR A 38 4.55 9.21 -4.64
C THR A 38 4.21 9.67 -6.05
N MET A 39 2.98 9.41 -6.52
CA MET A 39 2.49 9.80 -7.84
C MET A 39 0.99 10.08 -7.78
N GLY A 40 0.50 10.96 -8.66
CA GLY A 40 -0.92 11.26 -8.74
C GLY A 40 -1.76 10.05 -9.16
N ILE A 41 -2.86 9.81 -8.44
CA ILE A 41 -3.81 8.73 -8.73
C ILE A 41 -4.82 9.16 -9.81
N GLY A 42 -5.06 8.27 -10.76
CA GLY A 42 -6.08 8.44 -11.80
C GLY A 42 -7.37 7.66 -11.48
N GLU A 43 -7.83 6.88 -12.46
CA GLU A 43 -9.06 6.11 -12.37
C GLU A 43 -8.88 4.80 -11.59
N LEU A 44 -9.92 4.40 -10.85
CA LEU A 44 -10.03 3.13 -10.13
C LEU A 44 -11.22 2.33 -10.67
N GLU A 45 -10.95 1.15 -11.21
CA GLU A 45 -11.99 0.21 -11.69
C GLU A 45 -11.87 -1.14 -10.99
N TYR A 46 -13.00 -1.84 -10.81
CA TYR A 46 -13.01 -3.23 -10.34
C TYR A 46 -13.58 -4.15 -11.42
N VAL A 47 -12.70 -4.89 -12.09
CA VAL A 47 -13.05 -5.71 -13.26
C VAL A 47 -12.64 -7.15 -13.00
N GLY A 48 -13.61 -8.06 -12.97
CA GLY A 48 -13.35 -9.50 -12.85
C GLY A 48 -12.61 -9.92 -11.58
N GLY A 49 -12.86 -9.25 -10.45
CA GLY A 49 -12.21 -9.59 -9.17
C GLY A 49 -10.88 -8.89 -8.90
N ARG A 50 -10.51 -7.89 -9.71
CA ARG A 50 -9.24 -7.17 -9.59
C ARG A 50 -9.45 -5.68 -9.69
N TYR A 51 -8.71 -4.92 -8.88
CA TYR A 51 -8.58 -3.48 -9.06
C TYR A 51 -7.65 -3.18 -10.24
N ARG A 52 -8.08 -2.26 -11.10
CA ARG A 52 -7.26 -1.61 -12.12
C ARG A 52 -7.16 -0.15 -11.73
N ILE A 53 -5.93 0.34 -11.59
CA ILE A 53 -5.65 1.72 -11.18
C ILE A 53 -4.76 2.36 -12.25
N THR A 54 -5.11 3.55 -12.71
CA THR A 54 -4.24 4.37 -13.56
C THR A 54 -3.54 5.46 -12.76
N THR A 55 -2.47 6.02 -13.34
CA THR A 55 -1.75 7.16 -12.78
C THR A 55 -2.10 8.41 -13.57
N ASP A 56 -2.28 9.54 -12.88
CA ASP A 56 -2.52 10.84 -13.50
C ASP A 56 -1.56 11.87 -12.86
N PRO A 57 -0.63 12.49 -13.62
CA PRO A 57 0.27 13.51 -13.08
C PRO A 57 -0.43 14.70 -12.42
N GLU A 58 -1.66 15.03 -12.84
CA GLU A 58 -2.48 16.09 -12.27
C GLU A 58 -3.45 15.59 -11.18
N GLY A 59 -3.43 14.27 -10.93
CA GLY A 59 -4.27 13.61 -9.92
C GLY A 59 -3.78 13.85 -8.49
N PRO A 60 -4.62 13.52 -7.48
CA PRO A 60 -4.24 13.67 -6.07
C PRO A 60 -2.97 12.87 -5.73
N PRO A 61 -2.00 13.45 -5.01
CA PRO A 61 -0.77 12.76 -4.64
C PRO A 61 -1.08 11.54 -3.78
N THR A 62 -0.56 10.38 -4.18
CA THR A 62 -0.78 9.09 -3.53
C THR A 62 0.54 8.34 -3.41
N ASP A 63 0.75 7.68 -2.27
CA ASP A 63 1.88 6.78 -2.06
C ASP A 63 1.52 5.36 -2.55
N TRP A 64 2.39 4.81 -3.39
CA TRP A 64 2.31 3.50 -4.03
C TRP A 64 3.42 2.57 -3.53
#